data_AF-A0A5J5IF61-F1
#
_entry.id   AF-A0A5J5IF61-F1
#
_cell.length_a   1.000
_cell.length_b   1.000
_cell.length_c   1.000
_cell.angle_alpha   90.00
_cell.angle_beta   90.00
_cell.angle_gamma   90.00
#
_symmetry.space_group_name_H-M   'P 1'
#
loop_
_entity.id
_entity.type
_entity.pdbx_description
1 polymer ?
#
loop_
_entity_poly.entity_id
_entity_poly.type
_entity_poly.pdbx_seq_one_letter_code
_entity_poly.pdbx_strand_id
1 'polypeptide(L)'
;MEDLKTEAMTLPASNGGPITTAVKDKPIAHIKKQRHRHNHLVIAMLGTGAVIVWLVLFSLGMLINSGPYRTALTTHFNLTDFLMTILTYTPTNIALLCLVSAFSGGCTSLLVISRAERALGLDKQDNTPKTSSHLYMSETPFSSMMRGIVVFFAFLAGVFVTSSNAFTAPTAQTYLQAAGVVSMLAFVVGYDPTVFWNLISIAEKIKGKNEGSD
;
A
#
# COMPACT_ATOMS: atom_id res chain seq x y z
N MET A 1 90.41 23.97 -5.70
CA MET A 1 90.02 23.81 -7.12
C MET A 1 88.50 23.77 -7.13
N GLU A 2 87.93 24.82 -7.73
CA GLU A 2 86.58 24.92 -8.32
C GLU A 2 85.41 24.78 -7.33
N ASP A 3 84.82 25.87 -6.81
CA ASP A 3 83.92 26.84 -7.48
C ASP A 3 82.79 26.17 -8.28
N LEU A 4 81.58 26.14 -7.69
CA LEU A 4 80.34 26.23 -8.45
C LEU A 4 79.29 27.04 -7.67
N LYS A 5 79.21 28.29 -8.10
CA LYS A 5 78.18 29.29 -7.85
C LYS A 5 76.85 28.92 -8.53
N THR A 6 75.82 29.72 -8.20
CA THR A 6 74.63 30.10 -8.99
C THR A 6 73.45 29.11 -8.92
N GLU A 7 72.19 29.48 -8.66
CA GLU A 7 71.46 30.76 -8.70
C GLU A 7 70.38 30.83 -7.60
N ALA A 8 70.21 32.02 -7.03
CA ALA A 8 69.01 32.43 -6.31
C ALA A 8 68.05 33.10 -7.30
N MET A 9 66.80 32.63 -7.36
CA MET A 9 65.72 33.29 -8.11
C MET A 9 64.51 33.47 -7.20
N THR A 10 64.45 34.65 -6.59
CA THR A 10 63.26 35.24 -5.98
C THR A 10 62.32 35.78 -7.05
N LEU A 11 61.00 35.62 -6.86
CA LEU A 11 59.88 36.54 -7.18
C LEU A 11 58.53 35.75 -7.08
N PRO A 12 57.36 36.38 -6.93
CA PRO A 12 56.95 37.39 -5.95
C PRO A 12 55.73 36.92 -5.11
N ALA A 13 55.45 37.61 -4.00
CA ALA A 13 54.24 37.46 -3.21
C ALA A 13 52.99 37.85 -4.03
N SER A 14 52.09 36.89 -4.27
CA SER A 14 50.75 37.15 -4.81
C SER A 14 49.76 37.27 -3.65
N ASN A 15 49.33 38.50 -3.43
CA ASN A 15 48.31 38.90 -2.47
C ASN A 15 46.94 38.83 -3.17
N GLY A 16 46.01 38.00 -2.70
CA GLY A 16 44.72 37.85 -3.37
C GLY A 16 43.71 36.94 -2.68
N GLY A 17 43.22 37.37 -1.51
CA GLY A 17 41.87 37.15 -0.94
C GLY A 17 41.26 35.73 -0.84
N PRO A 18 40.60 35.38 0.27
CA PRO A 18 39.75 34.19 0.32
C PRO A 18 38.52 34.42 -0.57
N ILE A 19 38.47 33.74 -1.72
CA ILE A 19 37.24 33.62 -2.52
C ILE A 19 36.23 32.82 -1.70
N THR A 20 35.36 33.54 -1.00
CA THR A 20 34.14 32.99 -0.40
C THR A 20 33.15 32.71 -1.53
N THR A 21 33.24 31.53 -2.13
CA THR A 21 32.14 30.98 -2.94
C THR A 21 31.01 30.55 -2.00
N ALA A 22 30.24 31.53 -1.51
CA ALA A 22 28.92 31.28 -0.96
C ALA A 22 28.01 30.83 -2.13
N VAL A 23 28.14 29.57 -2.53
CA VAL A 23 27.21 28.91 -3.45
C VAL A 23 25.85 28.91 -2.77
N LYS A 24 24.94 29.64 -3.38
CA LYS A 24 23.56 29.88 -2.95
C LYS A 24 22.73 28.61 -3.14
N ASP A 25 22.95 27.59 -2.31
CA ASP A 25 22.24 26.30 -2.31
C ASP A 25 20.79 26.35 -1.80
N LYS A 26 20.10 27.50 -1.91
CA LYS A 26 18.74 27.68 -1.39
C LYS A 26 17.57 27.41 -2.36
N PRO A 27 17.69 27.32 -3.70
CA PRO A 27 16.52 27.14 -4.54
C PRO A 27 16.05 25.68 -4.72
N ILE A 28 16.88 24.66 -4.44
CA ILE A 28 16.49 23.26 -4.72
C ILE A 28 15.78 22.61 -3.51
N ALA A 29 16.19 22.98 -2.29
CA ALA A 29 15.64 22.41 -1.07
C ALA A 29 14.16 22.75 -0.85
N HIS A 30 13.72 23.96 -1.22
CA HIS A 30 12.32 24.36 -1.04
C HIS A 30 11.37 23.65 -2.01
N ILE A 31 11.81 23.39 -3.26
CA ILE A 31 11.02 22.69 -4.28
C ILE A 31 10.79 21.23 -3.90
N LYS A 32 11.83 20.54 -3.40
CA LYS A 32 11.70 19.14 -2.93
C LYS A 32 10.77 19.02 -1.72
N LYS A 33 10.89 19.93 -0.75
CA LYS A 33 10.04 19.95 0.46
C LYS A 33 8.56 20.18 0.13
N GLN A 34 8.26 21.04 -0.86
CA GLN A 34 6.90 21.34 -1.29
C GLN A 34 6.27 20.15 -2.05
N ARG A 35 7.03 19.48 -2.93
CA ARG A 35 6.58 18.26 -3.63
C ARG A 35 6.25 17.11 -2.67
N HIS A 36 7.07 16.94 -1.64
CA HIS A 36 6.85 15.89 -0.64
C HIS A 36 5.56 16.12 0.16
N ARG A 37 5.25 17.38 0.51
CA ARG A 37 4.06 17.74 1.29
C ARG A 37 2.76 17.57 0.51
N HIS A 38 2.77 17.82 -0.80
CA HIS A 38 1.60 17.64 -1.68
C HIS A 38 1.21 16.16 -1.82
N ASN A 39 2.19 15.27 -2.00
CA ASN A 39 1.93 13.83 -2.14
C ASN A 39 1.23 13.24 -0.92
N HIS A 40 1.56 13.70 0.29
CA HIS A 40 0.92 13.24 1.53
C HIS A 40 -0.55 13.63 1.64
N LEU A 41 -0.89 14.85 1.23
CA LEU A 41 -2.27 15.32 1.24
C LEU A 41 -3.09 14.51 0.23
N VAL A 42 -2.51 14.22 -0.94
CA VAL A 42 -3.13 13.34 -1.94
C VAL A 42 -3.36 11.93 -1.38
N ILE A 43 -2.36 11.32 -0.73
CA ILE A 43 -2.51 9.98 -0.13
C ILE A 43 -3.58 9.99 0.97
N ALA A 44 -3.64 11.02 1.80
CA ALA A 44 -4.68 11.17 2.81
C ALA A 44 -6.07 11.28 2.20
N MET A 45 -6.25 12.12 1.17
CA MET A 45 -7.53 12.23 0.45
C MET A 45 -7.94 10.91 -0.20
N LEU A 46 -7.00 10.19 -0.82
CA LEU A 46 -7.27 8.88 -1.40
C LEU A 46 -7.66 7.85 -0.34
N GLY A 47 -6.97 7.82 0.80
CA GLY A 47 -7.28 6.92 1.92
C GLY A 47 -8.67 7.20 2.51
N THR A 48 -9.02 8.47 2.73
CA THR A 48 -10.35 8.86 3.21
C THR A 48 -11.43 8.54 2.17
N GLY A 49 -11.18 8.82 0.89
CA GLY A 49 -12.08 8.46 -0.20
C GLY A 49 -12.35 6.96 -0.26
N ALA A 50 -11.31 6.13 -0.07
CA ALA A 50 -11.44 4.68 -0.01
C ALA A 50 -12.35 4.22 1.14
N VAL A 51 -12.25 4.82 2.34
CA VAL A 51 -13.15 4.48 3.46
C VAL A 51 -14.61 4.82 3.14
N ILE A 52 -14.86 5.95 2.48
CA ILE A 52 -16.22 6.33 2.06
C ILE A 52 -16.75 5.32 1.03
N VAL A 53 -15.94 4.97 0.03
CA VAL A 53 -16.29 3.95 -0.98
C VAL A 53 -16.57 2.61 -0.31
N TRP A 54 -15.79 2.23 0.70
CA TRP A 54 -16.01 1.01 1.49
C TRP A 54 -17.38 1.03 2.17
N LEU A 55 -17.77 2.12 2.82
CA LEU A 55 -19.09 2.26 3.47
C LEU A 55 -20.24 2.14 2.48
N VAL A 56 -20.09 2.75 1.30
CA VAL A 56 -21.10 2.66 0.23
C VAL A 56 -21.21 1.24 -0.29
N LEU A 57 -20.10 0.58 -0.63
CA LEU A 57 -20.09 -0.81 -1.11
C LEU A 57 -20.69 -1.77 -0.09
N PHE A 58 -20.34 -1.60 1.18
CA PHE A 58 -20.83 -2.42 2.26
C PHE A 58 -22.34 -2.27 2.45
N SER A 59 -22.84 -1.03 2.37
CA SER A 59 -24.27 -0.74 2.44
C SER A 59 -25.02 -1.31 1.23
N LEU A 60 -24.47 -1.18 0.03
CA LEU A 60 -25.07 -1.72 -1.19
C LEU A 60 -25.18 -3.25 -1.15
N GLY A 61 -24.13 -3.95 -0.69
CA GLY A 61 -24.14 -5.41 -0.57
C GLY A 61 -25.09 -5.93 0.51
N MET A 62 -25.35 -5.15 1.55
CA MET A 62 -26.32 -5.51 2.61
C MET A 62 -27.76 -5.23 2.20
N LEU A 63 -28.02 -4.09 1.56
CA LEU A 63 -29.38 -3.56 1.37
C LEU A 63 -30.02 -3.97 0.04
N ILE A 64 -29.21 -4.21 -0.99
CA ILE A 64 -29.72 -4.46 -2.34
C ILE A 64 -29.59 -5.94 -2.69
N ASN A 65 -30.74 -6.56 -3.02
CA ASN A 65 -30.76 -7.93 -3.53
C ASN A 65 -30.25 -7.98 -4.98
N SER A 66 -29.22 -8.80 -5.24
CA SER A 66 -28.63 -8.94 -6.57
C SER A 66 -29.42 -9.85 -7.52
N GLY A 67 -30.42 -10.59 -7.03
CA GLY A 67 -31.28 -11.51 -7.77
C GLY A 67 -31.90 -10.92 -9.05
N PRO A 68 -32.69 -9.83 -8.98
CA PRO A 68 -33.36 -9.27 -10.15
C PRO A 68 -32.39 -8.85 -11.27
N TYR A 69 -31.24 -8.26 -10.91
CA TYR A 69 -30.23 -7.83 -11.88
C TYR A 69 -29.58 -9.01 -12.61
N ARG A 70 -29.31 -10.12 -11.88
CA ARG A 70 -28.77 -11.34 -12.48
C ARG A 70 -29.76 -11.96 -13.47
N THR A 71 -31.05 -12.00 -13.12
CA THR A 71 -32.07 -12.54 -14.00
C THR A 71 -32.24 -11.66 -15.24
N ALA A 72 -32.25 -10.32 -15.10
CA ALA A 72 -32.33 -9.40 -16.24
C ALA A 72 -31.19 -9.62 -17.26
N LEU A 73 -29.96 -9.83 -16.76
CA LEU A 73 -28.78 -10.11 -17.61
C LEU A 73 -28.88 -11.40 -18.42
N THR A 74 -29.65 -12.39 -17.97
CA THR A 74 -29.87 -13.63 -18.73
C THR A 74 -30.80 -13.43 -19.92
N THR A 75 -31.64 -12.39 -19.89
CA THR A 75 -32.58 -12.08 -20.98
C THR A 75 -31.98 -11.05 -21.93
N HIS A 76 -31.45 -9.94 -21.42
CA HIS A 76 -30.80 -8.90 -22.21
C HIS A 76 -29.59 -8.32 -21.46
N PHE A 77 -28.48 -8.15 -22.16
CA PHE A 77 -27.30 -7.52 -21.57
C PHE A 77 -27.50 -6.01 -21.42
N ASN A 78 -27.50 -5.53 -20.18
CA ASN A 78 -27.55 -4.11 -19.84
C ASN A 78 -26.38 -3.78 -18.91
N LEU A 79 -25.64 -2.71 -19.24
CA LEU A 79 -24.46 -2.30 -18.47
C LEU A 79 -24.82 -1.91 -17.03
N THR A 80 -25.98 -1.28 -16.82
CA THR A 80 -26.44 -0.90 -15.47
C THR A 80 -26.70 -2.12 -14.61
N ASP A 81 -27.37 -3.15 -15.15
CA ASP A 81 -27.66 -4.39 -14.44
C ASP A 81 -26.37 -5.19 -14.18
N PHE A 82 -25.42 -5.14 -15.11
CA PHE A 82 -24.09 -5.73 -14.95
C PHE A 82 -23.30 -5.06 -13.81
N LEU A 83 -23.25 -3.73 -13.78
CA LEU A 83 -22.58 -2.98 -12.70
C LEU A 83 -23.27 -3.20 -11.35
N MET A 84 -24.60 -3.15 -11.30
CA MET A 84 -25.35 -3.45 -10.07
C MET A 84 -25.10 -4.88 -9.60
N THR A 85 -25.01 -5.85 -10.52
CA THR A 85 -24.66 -7.23 -10.18
C THR A 85 -23.27 -7.31 -9.58
N ILE A 86 -22.25 -6.69 -10.18
CA ILE A 86 -20.88 -6.69 -9.63
C ILE A 86 -20.86 -6.06 -8.23
N LEU A 87 -21.57 -4.95 -8.04
CA LEU A 87 -21.58 -4.20 -6.79
C LEU A 87 -22.37 -4.87 -5.68
N THR A 88 -23.40 -5.66 -5.99
CA THR A 88 -24.34 -6.21 -4.98
C THR A 88 -24.23 -7.72 -4.81
N TYR A 89 -23.67 -8.45 -5.78
CA TYR A 89 -23.50 -9.88 -5.67
C TYR A 89 -22.45 -10.20 -4.59
N THR A 90 -22.83 -11.02 -3.61
CA THR A 90 -22.05 -11.27 -2.39
C THR A 90 -20.55 -11.50 -2.61
N PRO A 91 -20.10 -12.46 -3.45
CA PRO A 91 -18.68 -12.71 -3.59
C PRO A 91 -17.93 -11.55 -4.28
N THR A 92 -18.51 -10.91 -5.30
CA THR A 92 -17.85 -9.78 -5.98
C THR A 92 -17.84 -8.52 -5.11
N ASN A 93 -18.91 -8.28 -4.34
CA ASN A 93 -18.95 -7.20 -3.37
C ASN A 93 -17.88 -7.38 -2.27
N ILE A 94 -17.76 -8.58 -1.70
CA ILE A 94 -16.70 -8.88 -0.71
C ILE A 94 -15.31 -8.68 -1.33
N ALA A 95 -15.10 -9.08 -2.59
CA ALA A 95 -13.85 -8.84 -3.30
C ALA A 95 -13.51 -7.33 -3.38
N LEU A 96 -14.49 -6.50 -3.76
CA LEU A 96 -14.33 -5.05 -3.83
C LEU A 96 -14.06 -4.44 -2.45
N LEU A 97 -14.75 -4.91 -1.41
CA LEU A 97 -14.48 -4.48 -0.04
C LEU A 97 -13.05 -4.83 0.39
N CYS A 98 -12.54 -6.01 0.03
CA CYS A 98 -11.16 -6.40 0.31
C CYS A 98 -10.14 -5.49 -0.40
N LEU A 99 -10.37 -5.21 -1.69
CA LEU A 99 -9.54 -4.33 -2.50
C LEU A 99 -9.45 -2.93 -1.88
N VAL A 100 -10.60 -2.31 -1.62
CA VAL A 100 -10.69 -0.93 -1.11
C VAL A 100 -10.13 -0.86 0.32
N SER A 101 -10.39 -1.88 1.13
CA SER A 101 -9.87 -1.97 2.49
C SER A 101 -8.35 -2.10 2.52
N ALA A 102 -7.78 -3.00 1.71
CA ALA A 102 -6.33 -3.15 1.59
C ALA A 102 -5.65 -1.91 1.00
N PHE A 103 -6.28 -1.25 0.03
CA PHE A 103 -5.82 0.04 -0.49
C PHE A 103 -5.77 1.11 0.61
N SER A 104 -6.83 1.23 1.42
CA SER A 104 -6.88 2.16 2.56
C SER A 104 -5.80 1.85 3.62
N GLY A 105 -5.57 0.56 3.90
CA GLY A 105 -4.47 0.11 4.76
C GLY A 105 -3.10 0.56 4.25
N GLY A 106 -2.85 0.41 2.95
CA GLY A 106 -1.62 0.87 2.30
C GLY A 106 -1.44 2.39 2.36
N CYS A 107 -2.50 3.17 2.11
CA CYS A 107 -2.48 4.61 2.31
C CYS A 107 -2.16 4.99 3.75
N THR A 108 -2.75 4.27 4.72
CA THR A 108 -2.53 4.54 6.15
C THR A 108 -1.09 4.23 6.57
N SER A 109 -0.51 3.13 6.09
CA SER A 109 0.89 2.76 6.35
C SER A 109 1.86 3.86 5.89
N LEU A 110 1.68 4.38 4.67
CA LEU A 110 2.48 5.50 4.15
C LEU A 110 2.34 6.79 4.98
N LEU A 111 1.13 7.08 5.49
CA LEU A 111 0.90 8.24 6.35
C LEU A 111 1.53 8.09 7.74
N VAL A 112 1.49 6.89 8.31
CA VAL A 112 2.11 6.61 9.62
C VAL A 112 3.63 6.71 9.53
N ILE A 113 4.22 6.06 8.53
CA ILE A 113 5.68 6.08 8.31
C ILE A 113 6.18 7.50 8.08
N SER A 114 5.51 8.26 7.21
CA SER A 114 5.91 9.64 6.92
C SER A 114 5.79 10.58 8.12
N ARG A 115 4.86 10.32 9.06
CA ARG A 115 4.82 11.03 10.34
C ARG A 115 5.94 10.62 11.27
N ALA A 116 6.30 9.34 11.31
CA ALA A 116 7.42 8.84 12.11
C ALA A 116 8.75 9.45 11.64
N GLU A 117 9.02 9.49 10.33
CA GLU A 117 10.21 10.13 9.75
C GLU A 117 10.32 11.61 10.13
N ARG A 118 9.19 12.35 10.09
CA ARG A 118 9.14 13.76 10.48
C ARG A 118 9.37 13.96 11.98
N ALA A 119 8.82 13.09 12.82
CA ALA A 119 8.97 13.18 14.28
C ALA A 119 10.41 12.87 14.71
N LEU A 120 11.07 11.92 14.04
CA LEU A 120 12.45 11.52 14.33
C LEU A 120 13.51 12.43 13.69
N GLY A 121 13.12 13.38 12.84
CA GLY A 121 14.05 14.33 12.22
C GLY A 121 15.05 13.68 11.25
N LEU A 122 14.77 12.47 10.77
CA LEU A 122 15.63 11.70 9.84
C LEU A 122 15.74 12.29 8.42
N ASP A 123 15.12 13.45 8.18
CA ASP A 123 15.18 14.22 6.92
C ASP A 123 16.58 14.81 6.63
N LYS A 124 17.57 14.52 7.49
CA LYS A 124 18.98 14.95 7.38
C LYS A 124 19.97 13.86 7.80
N GLN A 125 20.12 12.78 7.03
CA GLN A 125 21.43 12.13 6.96
C GLN A 125 21.64 11.41 5.63
N ASP A 126 22.23 12.15 4.70
CA ASP A 126 22.94 11.64 3.55
C ASP A 126 24.05 10.68 4.05
N ASN A 127 24.14 9.48 3.46
CA ASN A 127 25.22 8.47 3.64
C ASN A 127 25.12 7.41 4.77
N THR A 128 24.00 6.71 4.96
CA THR A 128 24.04 5.37 5.58
C THR A 128 23.53 4.29 4.62
N PRO A 129 24.17 3.10 4.59
CA PRO A 129 23.89 2.08 3.60
C PRO A 129 22.47 1.56 3.77
N LYS A 130 21.77 1.50 2.62
CA LYS A 130 20.40 1.03 2.41
C LYS A 130 20.11 -0.22 3.24
N THR A 131 19.56 -0.01 4.44
CA THR A 131 19.00 -1.09 5.25
C THR A 131 17.67 -1.48 4.62
N SER A 132 17.47 -2.78 4.45
CA SER A 132 16.35 -3.47 3.77
C SER A 132 14.93 -3.09 4.25
N SER A 133 14.79 -2.27 5.30
CA SER A 133 13.51 -1.72 5.77
C SER A 133 12.95 -0.61 4.87
N HIS A 134 13.80 0.13 4.14
CA HIS A 134 13.36 1.19 3.23
C HIS A 134 12.78 0.68 1.91
N LEU A 135 12.92 -0.61 1.58
CA LEU A 135 12.36 -1.18 0.36
C LEU A 135 10.82 -1.28 0.41
N TYR A 136 10.24 -1.32 1.62
CA TYR A 136 8.80 -1.26 1.84
C TYR A 136 8.24 0.18 1.82
N MET A 137 9.09 1.22 1.82
CA MET A 137 8.70 2.64 1.92
C MET A 137 8.36 3.31 0.56
N SER A 138 8.38 2.55 -0.53
CA SER A 138 8.02 3.04 -1.87
C SER A 138 6.92 2.23 -2.54
N GLU A 139 6.34 1.22 -1.87
CA GLU A 139 5.25 0.48 -2.48
C GLU A 139 4.06 1.40 -2.75
N THR A 140 3.59 1.38 -3.98
CA THR A 140 2.39 2.11 -4.35
C THR A 140 1.21 1.51 -3.57
N PRO A 141 0.21 2.31 -3.16
CA PRO A 141 -1.02 1.78 -2.55
C PRO A 141 -1.71 0.69 -3.38
N PHE A 142 -1.40 0.64 -4.68
CA PHE A 142 -1.82 -0.43 -5.58
C PHE A 142 -1.20 -1.80 -5.25
N SER A 143 0.06 -1.87 -4.83
CA SER A 143 0.68 -3.13 -4.35
C SER A 143 -0.08 -3.67 -3.14
N SER A 144 -0.45 -2.77 -2.22
CA SER A 144 -1.31 -3.10 -1.07
C SER A 144 -2.67 -3.67 -1.49
N MET A 145 -3.30 -3.06 -2.51
CA MET A 145 -4.57 -3.52 -3.05
C MET A 145 -4.48 -4.94 -3.63
N MET A 146 -3.39 -5.28 -4.33
CA MET A 146 -3.16 -6.64 -4.87
C MET A 146 -3.06 -7.70 -3.76
N ARG A 147 -2.47 -7.36 -2.60
CA ARG A 147 -2.48 -8.26 -1.43
C ARG A 147 -3.89 -8.52 -0.91
N GLY A 148 -4.78 -7.52 -0.98
CA GLY A 148 -6.21 -7.68 -0.68
C GLY A 148 -6.93 -8.72 -1.56
N ILE A 149 -6.53 -8.85 -2.83
CA ILE A 149 -7.05 -9.91 -3.73
C ILE A 149 -6.68 -11.29 -3.21
N VAL A 150 -5.45 -11.46 -2.73
CA VAL A 150 -4.99 -12.75 -2.19
C VAL A 150 -5.78 -13.13 -0.94
N VAL A 151 -6.07 -12.16 -0.06
CA VAL A 151 -6.94 -12.38 1.12
C VAL A 151 -8.33 -12.82 0.68
N PHE A 152 -8.90 -12.20 -0.35
CA PHE A 152 -10.19 -12.61 -0.91
C PHE A 152 -10.17 -14.04 -1.47
N PHE A 153 -9.13 -14.43 -2.21
CA PHE A 153 -9.01 -15.80 -2.72
C PHE A 153 -8.81 -16.83 -1.60
N ALA A 154 -8.02 -16.49 -0.57
CA ALA A 154 -7.88 -17.34 0.61
C ALA A 154 -9.22 -17.55 1.32
N PHE A 155 -10.02 -16.48 1.45
CA PHE A 155 -11.38 -16.58 1.97
C PHE A 155 -12.29 -17.44 1.09
N LEU A 156 -12.31 -17.21 -0.24
CA LEU A 156 -13.10 -18.02 -1.16
C LEU A 156 -12.71 -19.50 -1.07
N ALA A 157 -11.42 -19.82 -1.05
CA ALA A 157 -10.94 -21.17 -0.89
C ALA A 157 -11.45 -21.79 0.41
N GLY A 158 -11.35 -21.08 1.53
CA GLY A 158 -11.87 -21.55 2.82
C GLY A 158 -13.39 -21.79 2.81
N VAL A 159 -14.15 -20.89 2.20
CA VAL A 159 -15.61 -21.04 2.08
C VAL A 159 -15.98 -22.24 1.21
N PHE A 160 -15.34 -22.42 0.05
CA PHE A 160 -15.65 -23.53 -0.85
C PHE A 160 -15.16 -24.89 -0.34
N VAL A 161 -14.12 -24.93 0.50
CA VAL A 161 -13.71 -26.15 1.20
C VAL A 161 -14.76 -26.59 2.22
N THR A 162 -15.48 -25.65 2.83
CA THR A 162 -16.48 -25.95 3.86
C THR A 162 -17.88 -26.17 3.29
N SER A 163 -18.26 -25.47 2.22
CA SER A 163 -19.56 -25.61 1.57
C SER A 163 -19.55 -25.11 0.13
N SER A 164 -20.09 -25.91 -0.79
CA SER A 164 -20.29 -25.54 -2.20
C SER A 164 -21.47 -24.58 -2.42
N ASN A 165 -22.37 -24.44 -1.44
CA ASN A 165 -23.59 -23.64 -1.52
C ASN A 165 -23.56 -22.38 -0.64
N ALA A 166 -22.38 -21.92 -0.22
CA ALA A 166 -22.27 -20.83 0.75
C ALA A 166 -22.85 -19.47 0.27
N PHE A 167 -22.99 -19.27 -1.04
CA PHE A 167 -23.41 -17.99 -1.64
C PHE A 167 -24.77 -18.03 -2.35
N THR A 168 -25.53 -19.14 -2.29
CA THR A 168 -26.83 -19.24 -2.97
C THR A 168 -27.94 -18.49 -2.23
N ALA A 169 -27.92 -18.44 -0.90
CA ALA A 169 -28.87 -17.68 -0.07
C ALA A 169 -28.21 -17.14 1.22
N PRO A 170 -27.21 -16.24 1.12
CA PRO A 170 -26.58 -15.67 2.30
C PRO A 170 -27.57 -14.81 3.08
N THR A 171 -27.64 -15.00 4.40
CA THR A 171 -28.43 -14.14 5.28
C THR A 171 -27.69 -12.81 5.50
N ALA A 172 -28.40 -11.75 5.85
CA ALA A 172 -27.77 -10.45 6.15
C ALA A 172 -26.71 -10.57 7.26
N GLN A 173 -26.93 -11.47 8.23
CA GLN A 173 -25.99 -11.73 9.30
C GLN A 173 -24.71 -12.42 8.81
N THR A 174 -24.81 -13.45 7.96
CA THR A 174 -23.61 -14.14 7.43
C THR A 174 -22.83 -13.22 6.50
N TYR A 175 -23.51 -12.40 5.71
CA TYR A 175 -22.89 -11.34 4.92
C TYR A 175 -22.11 -10.36 5.80
N LEU A 176 -22.75 -9.78 6.84
CA LEU A 176 -22.14 -8.82 7.76
C LEU A 176 -20.85 -9.38 8.38
N GLN A 177 -20.92 -10.62 8.88
CA GLN A 177 -19.77 -11.28 9.50
C GLN A 177 -18.64 -11.51 8.49
N ALA A 178 -18.95 -12.07 7.32
CA ALA A 178 -17.96 -12.33 6.28
C ALA A 178 -17.33 -11.04 5.75
N ALA A 179 -18.16 -10.09 5.30
CA ALA A 179 -17.71 -8.81 4.77
C ALA A 179 -16.89 -8.02 5.81
N GLY A 180 -17.34 -7.97 7.06
CA GLY A 180 -16.64 -7.27 8.13
C GLY A 180 -15.28 -7.90 8.46
N VAL A 181 -15.23 -9.21 8.72
CA VAL A 181 -14.00 -9.90 9.11
C VAL A 181 -12.99 -9.93 7.97
N VAL A 182 -13.42 -10.27 6.76
CA VAL A 182 -12.50 -10.43 5.62
C VAL A 182 -11.97 -9.07 5.17
N SER A 183 -12.81 -8.02 5.15
CA SER A 183 -12.31 -6.68 4.81
C SER A 183 -11.41 -6.10 5.90
N MET A 184 -11.64 -6.39 7.18
CA MET A 184 -10.70 -6.04 8.25
C MET A 184 -9.36 -6.76 8.07
N LEU A 185 -9.37 -8.06 7.75
CA LEU A 185 -8.15 -8.81 7.49
C LEU A 185 -7.39 -8.22 6.27
N ALA A 186 -8.11 -7.88 5.21
CA ALA A 186 -7.54 -7.23 4.04
C ALA A 186 -6.93 -5.85 4.36
N PHE A 187 -7.55 -5.07 5.24
CA PHE A 187 -6.99 -3.81 5.75
C PHE A 187 -5.62 -4.04 6.40
N VAL A 188 -5.56 -4.99 7.34
CA VAL A 188 -4.34 -5.28 8.10
C VAL A 188 -3.23 -5.78 7.18
N VAL A 189 -3.55 -6.70 6.26
CA VAL A 189 -2.62 -7.21 5.27
C VAL A 189 -2.13 -6.12 4.31
N GLY A 190 -2.99 -5.15 3.98
CA GLY A 190 -2.59 -4.00 3.20
C GLY A 190 -1.67 -3.04 3.98
N TYR A 191 -2.01 -2.79 5.25
CA TYR A 191 -1.27 -1.93 6.15
C TYR A 191 0.17 -2.43 6.40
N ASP A 192 0.33 -3.74 6.65
CA ASP A 192 1.62 -4.35 6.92
C ASP A 192 1.85 -5.63 6.07
N PRO A 193 2.81 -5.62 5.12
CA PRO A 193 3.14 -6.80 4.31
C PRO A 193 3.75 -7.95 5.11
N THR A 194 4.34 -7.70 6.28
CA THR A 194 4.88 -8.78 7.12
C THR A 194 3.77 -9.70 7.63
N VAL A 195 2.57 -9.16 7.88
CA VAL A 195 1.40 -9.97 8.24
C VAL A 195 1.04 -10.95 7.13
N PHE A 196 1.16 -10.55 5.87
CA PHE A 196 0.93 -11.43 4.72
C PHE A 196 1.89 -12.62 4.70
N TRP A 197 3.19 -12.37 4.88
CA TRP A 197 4.20 -13.42 4.95
C TRP A 197 4.00 -14.36 6.15
N ASN A 198 3.58 -13.80 7.29
CA ASN A 198 3.23 -14.60 8.46
C ASN A 198 2.03 -15.51 8.17
N LEU A 199 1.01 -15.03 7.44
CA LEU A 199 -0.14 -15.85 7.05
C LEU A 199 0.25 -17.00 6.10
N ILE A 200 1.08 -16.73 5.10
CA ILE A 200 1.56 -17.78 4.17
C ILE A 200 2.39 -18.83 4.91
N SER A 201 3.33 -18.40 5.76
CA SER A 201 4.19 -19.33 6.50
C SER A 201 3.41 -20.21 7.49
N ILE A 202 2.33 -19.69 8.08
CA ILE A 202 1.41 -20.50 8.90
C ILE A 202 0.72 -21.56 8.03
N ALA A 203 0.24 -21.20 6.84
CA ALA A 203 -0.40 -22.14 5.93
C ALA A 203 0.56 -23.25 5.48
N GLU A 204 1.81 -22.90 5.13
CA GLU A 204 2.86 -23.86 4.77
C GLU A 204 3.21 -24.79 5.93
N LYS A 205 3.35 -24.26 7.16
CA LYS A 205 3.64 -25.05 8.35
C LYS A 205 2.54 -26.06 8.66
N ILE A 206 1.28 -25.70 8.47
CA ILE A 206 0.15 -26.62 8.63
C ILE A 206 0.21 -27.74 7.59
N LYS A 207 0.49 -27.39 6.32
CA LYS A 207 0.65 -28.39 5.25
C LYS A 207 1.79 -29.37 5.54
N GLY A 208 2.98 -28.88 5.88
CA GLY A 208 4.14 -29.73 6.14
C GLY A 208 4.01 -30.64 7.37
N LYS A 209 3.20 -30.25 8.36
CA LYS A 209 2.92 -31.10 9.53
C LYS A 209 2.02 -32.30 9.19
N ASN A 210 1.10 -32.14 8.23
CA ASN A 210 0.20 -33.21 7.81
C ASN A 210 0.92 -34.26 6.92
N GLU A 211 1.98 -33.88 6.22
CA GLU A 211 2.75 -34.81 5.35
C GLU A 211 3.85 -35.60 6.10
N GLY A 212 4.17 -35.24 7.35
CA GLY A 212 5.19 -35.91 8.18
C GLY A 212 4.64 -36.84 9.27
N SER A 213 3.34 -37.15 9.23
CA SER A 213 2.66 -37.98 10.24
C SER A 213 2.14 -39.32 9.69
N ASP A 214 2.59 -39.73 8.50
CA ASP A 214 2.31 -41.04 7.89
C ASP A 214 3.49 -42.01 8.08
#